data_AF-A0A1U7T5Q7-F1
#
_entry.id   AF-A0A1U7T5Q7-F1
#
_cell.length_a   1.000
_cell.length_b   1.000
_cell.length_c   1.000
_cell.angle_alpha   90.00
_cell.angle_beta   90.00
_cell.angle_gamma   90.00
#
_symmetry.space_group_name_H-M   'P 1'
#
loop_
_entity.id
_entity.type
_entity.pdbx_description
1 polymer ?
#
loop_
_entity_poly.entity_id
_entity_poly.type
_entity_poly.pdbx_seq_one_letter_code
_entity_poly.pdbx_strand_id
1 'polypeptide(L)'
;MTPEVLPQTVITTMTTLKKNLADEDAMSCLVLGTENKELLVLDPEAFTILAKMSLPSVPVFLEVSGQFDVEFRLAAACRNGNIYILRRDSKRPKYCIELSAQPVGLIRVHKVLVVGSNQDSLHGFTHKGKKLWTVQMPAAILTMNLLEQRSRGLQAVMAGLANGEVRIYRDKALLDVIRTPDAVTSLCFGRYGREDNTLVMTTRGGGLIIKILKRTAVFVEGKGEVGPPPAQAMKLNVPRKTRLYVDQTLREREAGTAMHRTFQTDLHLLRLRAARAYVQALESSLSPMSATAREPLKLHAVVQGLGPTFKLTLHLQNTSTARPVLGLLVCFLYNEALYALPRTFFKVPLLVPGLNYPLETFVESLSNKGISDMIKVLVLREGQSAPLLSAHINMPVSEGLAAA
;
A
#
# COMPACT_ATOMS: atom_id res chain seq x y z
N MET A 1 28.70 -18.39 -41.07
CA MET A 1 27.73 -17.31 -41.34
C MET A 1 26.76 -17.27 -40.17
N THR A 2 26.97 -16.34 -39.24
CA THR A 2 26.00 -16.01 -38.20
C THR A 2 24.79 -15.35 -38.88
N PRO A 3 23.55 -15.76 -38.61
CA PRO A 3 22.39 -15.07 -39.16
C PRO A 3 22.40 -13.64 -38.64
N GLU A 4 22.41 -12.66 -39.55
CA GLU A 4 22.19 -11.26 -39.20
C GLU A 4 20.82 -11.16 -38.54
N VAL A 5 20.81 -10.87 -37.23
CA VAL A 5 19.59 -10.54 -36.51
C VAL A 5 19.15 -9.19 -37.03
N LEU A 6 18.19 -9.18 -37.96
CA LEU A 6 17.52 -7.95 -38.38
C LEU A 6 16.97 -7.27 -37.12
N PRO A 7 17.25 -5.98 -36.89
CA PRO A 7 16.71 -5.27 -35.74
C PRO A 7 15.18 -5.20 -35.88
N GLN A 8 14.48 -6.10 -35.19
CA GLN A 8 13.03 -6.11 -35.11
C GLN A 8 12.58 -5.05 -34.11
N THR A 9 11.65 -4.19 -34.53
CA THR A 9 11.00 -3.22 -33.65
C THR A 9 9.55 -3.60 -33.43
N VAL A 10 9.01 -3.27 -32.26
CA VAL A 10 7.64 -3.62 -31.87
C VAL A 10 6.76 -2.37 -31.86
N ILE A 11 5.54 -2.50 -32.38
CA ILE A 11 4.52 -1.45 -32.30
C ILE A 11 3.92 -1.48 -30.89
N THR A 12 3.92 -0.35 -30.21
CA THR A 12 3.41 -0.21 -28.83
C THR A 12 2.00 0.33 -28.79
N THR A 13 1.60 1.15 -29.75
CA THR A 13 0.32 1.85 -29.76
C THR A 13 -0.06 2.27 -31.18
N MET A 14 -1.35 2.38 -31.45
CA MET A 14 -1.90 2.71 -32.76
C MET A 14 -3.13 3.59 -32.59
N THR A 15 -3.30 4.55 -33.49
CA THR A 15 -4.49 5.41 -33.57
C THR A 15 -4.71 5.86 -35.03
N THR A 16 -5.83 6.52 -35.29
CA THR A 16 -6.25 6.96 -36.63
C THR A 16 -6.29 8.48 -36.73
N LEU A 17 -5.80 9.03 -37.83
CA LEU A 17 -5.83 10.45 -38.16
C LEU A 17 -6.56 10.66 -39.49
N LYS A 18 -7.56 11.55 -39.54
CA LYS A 18 -8.27 11.87 -40.78
C LYS A 18 -7.31 12.51 -41.80
N LYS A 19 -7.36 12.09 -43.07
CA LYS A 19 -6.43 12.57 -44.11
C LYS A 19 -6.79 13.97 -44.60
N ASN A 20 -7.97 14.12 -45.22
CA ASN A 20 -8.36 15.35 -45.93
C ASN A 20 -9.59 16.03 -45.31
N LEU A 21 -10.66 15.26 -45.07
CA LEU A 21 -11.93 15.74 -44.55
C LEU A 21 -12.12 15.27 -43.10
N ALA A 22 -12.83 16.05 -42.30
CA ALA A 22 -13.16 15.70 -40.92
C ALA A 22 -14.32 14.70 -40.81
N ASP A 23 -14.91 14.29 -41.93
CA ASP A 23 -16.09 13.43 -41.95
C ASP A 23 -15.77 11.99 -41.57
N GLU A 24 -16.76 11.29 -41.04
CA GLU A 24 -16.64 9.91 -40.58
C GLU A 24 -16.29 8.94 -41.72
N ASP A 25 -16.84 9.19 -42.91
CA ASP A 25 -16.60 8.38 -44.11
C ASP A 25 -15.29 8.74 -44.83
N ALA A 26 -14.59 9.79 -44.38
CA ALA A 26 -13.33 10.20 -44.96
C ALA A 26 -12.19 9.24 -44.60
N MET A 27 -11.27 9.06 -45.55
CA MET A 27 -10.06 8.24 -45.40
C MET A 27 -9.23 8.66 -44.18
N SER A 28 -8.77 7.67 -43.41
CA SER A 28 -7.97 7.88 -42.20
C SER A 28 -6.59 7.24 -42.36
N CYS A 29 -5.54 8.01 -42.12
CA CYS A 29 -4.17 7.53 -42.00
C CYS A 29 -3.97 6.81 -40.66
N LEU A 30 -3.14 5.76 -40.67
CA LEU A 30 -2.72 5.06 -39.45
C LEU A 30 -1.54 5.80 -38.83
N VAL A 31 -1.58 6.00 -37.51
CA VAL A 31 -0.47 6.53 -36.72
C VAL A 31 -0.01 5.45 -35.76
N LEU A 32 1.27 5.09 -35.85
CA LEU A 32 1.89 4.02 -35.07
C LEU A 32 2.98 4.57 -34.18
N GLY A 33 2.98 4.14 -32.91
CA GLY A 33 4.10 4.32 -31.99
C GLY A 33 4.91 3.03 -31.88
N THR A 34 6.24 3.17 -31.89
CA THR A 34 7.17 2.03 -31.85
C THR A 34 8.09 2.07 -30.64
N GLU A 35 8.65 0.91 -30.29
CA GLU A 35 9.63 0.79 -29.21
C GLU A 35 10.95 1.53 -29.51
N ASN A 36 11.23 1.81 -30.79
CA ASN A 36 12.38 2.62 -31.22
C ASN A 36 12.22 4.13 -30.95
N LYS A 37 11.17 4.54 -30.22
CA LYS A 37 10.87 5.96 -29.91
C LYS A 37 10.53 6.76 -31.18
N GLU A 38 9.88 6.11 -32.13
CA GLU A 38 9.46 6.74 -33.39
C GLU A 38 7.93 6.69 -33.52
N LEU A 39 7.37 7.75 -34.10
CA LEU A 39 6.00 7.79 -34.60
C LEU A 39 6.00 7.73 -36.12
N LEU A 40 5.22 6.81 -36.67
CA LEU A 40 5.08 6.59 -38.10
C LEU A 40 3.64 6.90 -38.51
N VAL A 41 3.46 7.72 -39.54
CA VAL A 41 2.16 7.93 -40.18
C VAL A 41 2.18 7.23 -41.52
N LEU A 42 1.21 6.34 -41.75
CA LEU A 42 1.11 5.52 -42.95
C LEU A 42 0.03 6.02 -43.89
N ASP A 43 0.27 5.86 -45.19
CA ASP A 43 -0.75 6.08 -46.22
C ASP A 43 -1.83 4.99 -46.15
N PRO A 44 -3.13 5.35 -46.19
CA PRO A 44 -4.21 4.37 -46.09
C PRO A 44 -4.31 3.40 -47.28
N GLU A 45 -3.76 3.72 -48.45
CA GLU A 45 -3.86 2.89 -49.65
C GLU A 45 -2.54 2.18 -49.95
N ALA A 46 -1.44 2.93 -49.97
CA ALA A 46 -0.14 2.40 -50.35
C ALA A 46 0.64 1.76 -49.19
N PHE A 47 0.19 1.95 -47.93
CA PHE A 47 0.90 1.54 -46.71
C PHE A 47 2.37 2.02 -46.64
N THR A 48 2.70 3.09 -47.38
CA THR A 48 4.01 3.73 -47.35
C THR A 48 4.07 4.73 -46.19
N ILE A 49 5.29 5.03 -45.72
CA ILE A 49 5.49 6.00 -44.64
C ILE A 49 5.33 7.41 -45.19
N LEU A 50 4.23 8.09 -44.81
CA LEU A 50 3.98 9.50 -45.15
C LEU A 50 4.79 10.46 -44.28
N ALA A 51 4.90 10.15 -42.98
CA ALA A 51 5.67 10.97 -42.05
C ALA A 51 6.34 10.11 -40.98
N LYS A 52 7.57 10.50 -40.64
CA LYS A 52 8.37 9.89 -39.57
C LYS A 52 8.79 10.95 -38.57
N MET A 53 8.47 10.74 -37.29
CA MET A 53 8.78 11.66 -36.20
C MET A 53 9.53 10.94 -35.07
N SER A 54 10.46 11.66 -34.44
CA SER A 54 11.27 11.14 -33.33
C SER A 54 10.76 11.64 -31.99
N LEU A 55 10.65 10.73 -31.02
CA LEU A 55 10.32 11.02 -29.62
C LEU A 55 11.54 10.80 -28.71
N PRO A 56 11.63 11.53 -27.58
CA PRO A 56 12.68 11.29 -26.57
C PRO A 56 12.52 9.96 -25.80
N SER A 57 11.31 9.40 -25.78
CA SER A 57 10.95 8.20 -25.03
C SER A 57 9.90 7.37 -25.78
N VAL A 58 9.67 6.14 -25.32
CA VAL A 58 8.76 5.18 -25.96
C VAL A 58 7.30 5.58 -25.70
N PRO A 59 6.48 5.77 -26.76
CA PRO A 59 5.06 6.10 -26.63
C PRO A 59 4.24 4.89 -26.17
N VAL A 60 3.24 5.14 -25.33
CA VAL A 60 2.29 4.13 -24.82
C VAL A 60 0.86 4.50 -25.18
N PHE A 61 0.51 5.79 -25.09
CA PHE A 61 -0.81 6.29 -25.48
C PHE A 61 -0.67 7.41 -26.52
N LEU A 62 -1.52 7.37 -27.54
CA LEU A 62 -1.58 8.39 -28.59
C LEU A 62 -2.97 8.98 -28.66
N GLU A 63 -3.02 10.29 -28.83
CA GLU A 63 -4.24 11.03 -29.07
C GLU A 63 -4.01 12.02 -30.20
N VAL A 64 -4.96 12.09 -31.14
CA VAL A 64 -4.80 12.87 -32.37
C VAL A 64 -5.90 13.92 -32.50
N SER A 65 -5.56 15.02 -33.15
CA SER A 65 -6.52 16.05 -33.55
C SER A 65 -6.13 16.68 -34.88
N GLY A 66 -7.13 17.05 -35.68
CA GLY A 66 -6.96 17.72 -36.96
C GLY A 66 -6.95 16.76 -38.15
N GLN A 67 -6.44 17.25 -39.28
CA GLN A 67 -6.36 16.52 -40.55
C GLN A 67 -4.91 16.49 -41.06
N PHE A 68 -4.51 15.37 -41.67
CA PHE A 68 -3.15 15.19 -42.16
C PHE A 68 -2.76 16.23 -43.22
N ASP A 69 -3.65 16.54 -44.17
CA ASP A 69 -3.37 17.45 -45.29
C ASP A 69 -3.52 18.94 -44.93
N VAL A 70 -4.19 19.25 -43.81
CA VAL A 70 -4.41 20.63 -43.34
C VAL A 70 -3.47 20.96 -42.17
N GLU A 71 -3.89 20.68 -40.94
CA GLU A 71 -3.07 20.82 -39.73
C GLU A 71 -3.44 19.69 -38.77
N PHE A 72 -2.44 18.99 -38.24
CA PHE A 72 -2.65 17.99 -37.21
C PHE A 72 -1.76 18.23 -35.99
N ARG A 73 -2.24 17.73 -34.85
CA ARG A 73 -1.49 17.66 -33.59
C ARG A 73 -1.55 16.24 -33.05
N LEU A 74 -0.38 15.68 -32.78
CA LEU A 74 -0.21 14.36 -32.18
C LEU A 74 0.26 14.54 -30.74
N ALA A 75 -0.51 14.05 -29.78
CA ALA A 75 -0.09 13.98 -28.39
C ALA A 75 0.30 12.54 -28.05
N ALA A 76 1.53 12.34 -27.59
CA ALA A 76 2.07 11.04 -27.24
C ALA A 76 2.50 11.01 -25.78
N ALA A 77 1.81 10.21 -24.97
CA ALA A 77 2.19 9.94 -23.58
C ALA A 77 3.20 8.79 -23.55
N CYS A 78 4.34 9.01 -22.91
CA CYS A 78 5.49 8.10 -22.95
C CYS A 78 5.79 7.46 -21.58
N ARG A 79 6.53 6.34 -21.61
CA ARG A 79 6.92 5.56 -20.41
C ARG A 79 7.71 6.35 -19.35
N ASN A 80 8.33 7.45 -19.74
CA ASN A 80 9.09 8.33 -18.84
C ASN A 80 8.22 9.33 -18.06
N GLY A 81 6.89 9.24 -18.16
CA GLY A 81 5.98 10.15 -17.45
C GLY A 81 5.81 11.52 -18.12
N ASN A 82 6.16 11.64 -19.42
CA ASN A 82 6.02 12.88 -20.16
C ASN A 82 5.04 12.74 -21.33
N ILE A 83 4.38 13.83 -21.67
CA ILE A 83 3.54 13.95 -22.87
C ILE A 83 4.22 14.87 -23.86
N TYR A 84 4.43 14.37 -25.06
CA TYR A 84 5.04 15.10 -26.16
C TYR A 84 3.98 15.46 -27.19
N ILE A 85 3.94 16.73 -27.59
CA ILE A 85 3.00 17.21 -28.61
C ILE A 85 3.79 17.59 -29.86
N LEU A 86 3.47 16.91 -30.97
CA LEU A 86 4.02 17.14 -32.29
C LEU A 86 2.99 17.87 -33.17
N ARG A 87 3.50 18.69 -34.09
CA ARG A 87 2.70 19.38 -35.10
C ARG A 87 3.11 18.92 -36.49
N ARG A 88 2.29 19.26 -37.48
CA ARG A 88 2.65 19.19 -38.90
C ARG A 88 4.08 19.73 -39.13
N ASP A 89 4.83 19.05 -39.99
CA ASP A 89 6.19 19.38 -40.43
C ASP A 89 7.29 19.38 -39.34
N SER A 90 6.96 19.03 -38.10
CA SER A 90 7.92 18.97 -37.00
C SER A 90 8.37 17.52 -36.73
N LYS A 91 9.63 17.20 -37.05
CA LYS A 91 10.22 15.88 -36.75
C LYS A 91 10.48 15.63 -35.26
N ARG A 92 10.60 16.70 -34.47
CA ARG A 92 10.81 16.69 -33.03
C ARG A 92 9.59 17.28 -32.31
N PRO A 93 9.34 16.90 -31.05
CA PRO A 93 8.23 17.44 -30.29
C PRO A 93 8.39 18.94 -30.06
N LYS A 94 7.30 19.68 -30.25
CA LYS A 94 7.27 21.14 -30.06
C LYS A 94 6.98 21.52 -28.61
N TYR A 95 6.19 20.72 -27.91
CA TYR A 95 5.87 20.91 -26.50
C TYR A 95 6.10 19.61 -25.72
N CYS A 96 6.54 19.77 -24.48
CA CYS A 96 6.68 18.70 -23.50
C CYS A 96 5.88 19.08 -22.25
N ILE A 97 5.08 18.15 -21.75
CA ILE A 97 4.34 18.28 -20.50
C ILE A 97 4.85 17.20 -19.57
N GLU A 98 5.41 17.61 -18.43
CA GLU A 98 5.90 16.69 -17.41
C GLU A 98 4.75 16.32 -16.47
N LEU A 99 4.58 15.02 -16.21
CA LEU A 99 3.60 14.50 -15.26
C LEU A 99 4.32 14.11 -13.97
N SER A 100 3.62 14.17 -12.83
CA SER A 100 4.15 13.71 -11.54
C SER A 100 4.26 12.20 -11.43
N ALA A 101 3.60 11.45 -12.32
CA ALA A 101 3.57 10.00 -12.35
C ALA A 101 3.27 9.48 -13.77
N GLN A 102 3.41 8.17 -13.95
CA GLN A 102 3.13 7.51 -15.23
C GLN A 102 1.65 7.69 -15.62
N PRO A 103 1.37 7.98 -16.90
CA PRO A 103 0.02 8.08 -17.40
C PRO A 103 -0.60 6.68 -17.55
N VAL A 104 -1.84 6.53 -17.12
CA VAL A 104 -2.67 5.31 -17.29
C VAL A 104 -3.59 5.43 -18.51
N GLY A 105 -3.85 6.66 -18.96
CA GLY A 105 -4.64 6.93 -20.16
C GLY A 105 -4.47 8.37 -20.62
N LEU A 106 -4.73 8.60 -21.91
CA LEU A 106 -4.66 9.90 -22.57
C LEU A 106 -5.90 10.06 -23.44
N ILE A 107 -6.70 11.11 -23.19
CA ILE A 107 -7.93 11.38 -23.94
C ILE A 107 -8.02 12.86 -24.22
N ARG A 108 -8.47 13.24 -25.42
CA ARG A 108 -8.83 14.63 -25.71
C ARG A 108 -10.34 14.82 -25.58
N VAL A 109 -10.72 15.81 -24.78
CA VAL A 109 -12.10 16.31 -24.73
C VAL A 109 -12.10 17.74 -25.25
N HIS A 110 -12.75 17.98 -26.39
CA HIS A 110 -12.70 19.26 -27.10
C HIS A 110 -11.25 19.77 -27.31
N LYS A 111 -10.85 20.81 -26.55
CA LYS A 111 -9.53 21.47 -26.60
C LYS A 111 -8.62 21.13 -25.42
N VAL A 112 -9.09 20.27 -24.51
CA VAL A 112 -8.40 19.90 -23.27
C VAL A 112 -7.89 18.47 -23.42
N LEU A 113 -6.62 18.28 -23.10
CA LEU A 113 -5.98 16.98 -23.01
C LEU A 113 -6.10 16.48 -21.57
N VAL A 114 -6.81 15.37 -21.40
CA VAL A 114 -7.07 14.76 -20.10
C VAL A 114 -6.17 13.55 -19.92
N VAL A 115 -5.53 13.48 -18.75
CA VAL A 115 -4.54 12.46 -18.42
C VAL A 115 -4.91 11.84 -17.07
N GLY A 116 -5.04 10.53 -17.02
CA GLY A 116 -5.09 9.81 -15.74
C GLY A 116 -3.69 9.45 -15.32
N SER A 117 -3.32 9.79 -14.08
CA SER A 117 -2.04 9.41 -13.49
C SER A 117 -2.20 8.15 -12.62
N ASN A 118 -1.10 7.44 -12.40
CA ASN A 118 -1.03 6.33 -11.46
C ASN A 118 -1.05 6.78 -9.97
N GLN A 119 -1.26 8.07 -9.70
CA GLN A 119 -1.48 8.64 -8.36
C GLN A 119 -2.97 8.96 -8.17
N ASP A 120 -3.84 8.12 -8.73
CA ASP A 120 -5.29 8.18 -8.59
C ASP A 120 -5.88 9.56 -8.88
N SER A 121 -5.32 10.27 -9.86
CA SER A 121 -5.76 11.63 -10.18
C SER A 121 -5.86 11.87 -11.67
N LEU A 122 -6.83 12.69 -12.04
CA LEU A 122 -7.15 13.02 -13.42
C LEU A 122 -6.85 14.50 -13.63
N HIS A 123 -5.97 14.79 -14.59
CA HIS A 123 -5.45 16.12 -14.87
C HIS A 123 -5.92 16.60 -16.24
N GLY A 124 -6.42 17.83 -16.31
CA GLY A 124 -6.72 18.52 -17.57
C GLY A 124 -5.60 19.48 -17.94
N PHE A 125 -5.04 19.34 -19.14
CA PHE A 125 -4.01 20.21 -19.70
C PHE A 125 -4.49 20.88 -21.00
N THR A 126 -3.95 22.05 -21.28
CA THR A 126 -4.04 22.64 -22.63
C THR A 126 -3.02 22.00 -23.57
N HIS A 127 -3.24 22.10 -24.88
CA HIS A 127 -2.24 21.69 -25.89
C HIS A 127 -0.90 22.47 -25.83
N LYS A 128 -0.84 23.57 -25.07
CA LYS A 128 0.41 24.32 -24.81
C LYS A 128 1.13 23.86 -23.54
N GLY A 129 0.54 22.94 -22.77
CA GLY A 129 1.13 22.39 -21.55
C GLY A 129 0.67 23.03 -20.23
N LYS A 130 -0.17 24.07 -20.26
CA LYS A 130 -0.73 24.64 -19.02
C LYS A 130 -1.72 23.68 -18.37
N LYS A 131 -1.50 23.34 -17.11
CA LYS A 131 -2.43 22.58 -16.26
C LYS A 131 -3.65 23.45 -15.92
N LEU A 132 -4.85 22.96 -16.24
CA LEU A 132 -6.11 23.65 -16.00
C LEU A 132 -6.74 23.22 -14.68
N TRP A 133 -6.74 21.91 -14.40
CA TRP A 133 -7.43 21.36 -13.25
C TRP A 133 -6.97 19.96 -12.89
N THR A 134 -7.38 19.51 -11.70
CA THR A 134 -7.12 18.16 -11.20
C THR A 134 -8.30 17.69 -10.38
N VAL A 135 -8.70 16.44 -10.58
CA VAL A 135 -9.72 15.74 -9.81
C VAL A 135 -9.06 14.52 -9.17
N GLN A 136 -9.21 14.36 -7.86
CA GLN A 136 -8.78 13.17 -7.15
C GLN A 136 -9.82 12.08 -7.27
N MET A 137 -9.38 10.86 -7.60
CA MET A 137 -10.20 9.67 -7.63
C MET A 137 -10.11 8.96 -6.28
N PRO A 138 -11.20 8.33 -5.81
CA PRO A 138 -11.18 7.61 -4.52
C PRO A 138 -10.55 6.22 -4.61
N ALA A 139 -10.16 5.77 -5.81
CA ALA A 139 -9.51 4.51 -6.06
C ALA A 139 -8.65 4.59 -7.32
N ALA A 140 -7.79 3.60 -7.53
CA ALA A 140 -6.88 3.55 -8.67
C ALA A 140 -7.59 3.51 -10.01
N ILE A 141 -7.11 4.32 -10.94
CA ILE A 141 -7.59 4.36 -12.33
C ILE A 141 -7.02 3.14 -13.05
N LEU A 142 -7.88 2.31 -13.65
CA LEU A 142 -7.47 1.14 -14.42
C LEU A 142 -7.54 1.39 -15.93
N THR A 143 -8.59 2.07 -16.37
CA THR A 143 -8.84 2.35 -17.78
C THR A 143 -9.55 3.68 -17.94
N MET A 144 -9.34 4.33 -19.07
CA MET A 144 -10.04 5.54 -19.43
C MET A 144 -10.50 5.46 -20.88
N ASN A 145 -11.67 6.01 -21.20
CA ASN A 145 -12.08 6.23 -22.58
C ASN A 145 -12.98 7.47 -22.75
N LEU A 146 -13.06 7.99 -23.97
CA LEU A 146 -13.93 9.10 -24.35
C LEU A 146 -15.38 8.60 -24.41
N LEU A 147 -16.28 9.34 -23.78
CA LEU A 147 -17.71 9.26 -24.03
C LEU A 147 -18.06 10.40 -24.99
N GLU A 148 -18.47 10.05 -26.21
CA GLU A 148 -18.94 11.01 -27.20
C GLU A 148 -20.39 10.70 -27.60
N GLN A 149 -21.30 11.60 -27.26
CA GLN A 149 -22.72 11.51 -27.63
C GLN A 149 -23.05 12.57 -28.68
N ARG A 150 -23.08 12.16 -29.96
CA ARG A 150 -23.29 13.05 -31.11
C ARG A 150 -24.63 13.77 -31.08
N SER A 151 -25.71 13.10 -30.67
CA SER A 151 -27.06 13.66 -30.65
C SER A 151 -27.24 14.86 -29.70
N ARG A 152 -26.38 14.99 -28.70
CA ARG A 152 -26.43 16.05 -27.68
C ARG A 152 -25.14 16.89 -27.62
N GLY A 153 -24.15 16.59 -28.46
CA GLY A 153 -22.84 17.24 -28.42
C GLY A 153 -22.08 17.07 -27.11
N LEU A 154 -22.36 16.02 -26.34
CA LEU A 154 -21.70 15.80 -25.05
C LEU A 154 -20.40 15.00 -25.27
N GLN A 155 -19.29 15.57 -24.79
CA GLN A 155 -18.03 14.84 -24.64
C GLN A 155 -17.62 14.81 -23.18
N ALA A 156 -17.31 13.64 -22.66
CA ALA A 156 -16.90 13.42 -21.28
C ALA A 156 -15.81 12.33 -21.21
N VAL A 157 -15.09 12.29 -20.10
CA VAL A 157 -14.12 11.22 -19.82
C VAL A 157 -14.76 10.18 -18.90
N MET A 158 -14.68 8.92 -19.30
CA MET A 158 -15.00 7.80 -18.43
C MET A 158 -13.71 7.28 -17.81
N ALA A 159 -13.70 7.12 -16.49
CA ALA A 159 -12.61 6.49 -15.75
C ALA A 159 -13.15 5.24 -15.03
N GLY A 160 -12.63 4.07 -15.40
CA GLY A 160 -12.88 2.81 -14.70
C GLY A 160 -11.91 2.67 -13.54
N LEU A 161 -12.45 2.49 -12.33
CA LEU A 161 -11.70 2.46 -11.09
C LEU A 161 -11.58 1.03 -10.52
N ALA A 162 -10.54 0.80 -9.72
CA ALA A 162 -10.27 -0.49 -9.09
C ALA A 162 -11.31 -0.91 -8.03
N ASN A 163 -12.12 0.02 -7.54
CA ASN A 163 -13.21 -0.25 -6.59
C ASN A 163 -14.51 -0.73 -7.27
N GLY A 164 -14.50 -1.00 -8.58
CA GLY A 164 -15.70 -1.43 -9.32
C GLY A 164 -16.64 -0.28 -9.69
N GLU A 165 -16.20 0.98 -9.59
CA GLU A 165 -16.95 2.13 -10.09
C GLU A 165 -16.40 2.61 -11.43
N VAL A 166 -17.30 2.98 -12.34
CA VAL A 166 -16.96 3.75 -13.55
C VAL A 166 -17.54 5.15 -13.38
N ARG A 167 -16.68 6.16 -13.38
CA ARG A 167 -17.07 7.55 -13.16
C ARG A 167 -16.97 8.34 -14.46
N ILE A 168 -18.00 9.13 -14.74
CA ILE A 168 -18.09 9.96 -15.94
C ILE A 168 -17.88 11.42 -15.54
N TYR A 169 -16.86 12.06 -16.10
CA TYR A 169 -16.48 13.45 -15.78
C TYR A 169 -16.57 14.35 -17.01
N ARG A 170 -17.13 15.55 -16.82
CA ARG A 170 -17.01 16.67 -17.75
C ARG A 170 -16.22 17.77 -17.07
N ASP A 171 -15.03 18.05 -17.59
CA ASP A 171 -14.04 18.88 -16.92
C ASP A 171 -13.82 18.41 -15.47
N LYS A 172 -14.16 19.24 -14.48
CA LYS A 172 -14.06 18.89 -13.05
C LYS A 172 -15.35 18.27 -12.48
N ALA A 173 -16.46 18.35 -13.20
CA ALA A 173 -17.76 17.95 -12.71
C ALA A 173 -17.99 16.45 -12.90
N LEU A 174 -18.39 15.77 -11.83
CA LEU A 174 -18.85 14.39 -11.88
C LEU A 174 -20.28 14.38 -12.44
N LEU A 175 -20.48 13.68 -13.55
CA LEU A 175 -21.79 13.56 -14.20
C LEU A 175 -22.56 12.34 -13.70
N ASP A 176 -21.90 11.19 -13.62
CA ASP A 176 -22.55 9.93 -13.22
C ASP A 176 -21.53 8.93 -12.65
N VAL A 177 -22.03 7.98 -11.87
CA VAL A 177 -21.26 6.87 -11.29
C VAL A 177 -22.00 5.57 -11.56
N ILE A 178 -21.38 4.72 -12.37
CA ILE A 178 -21.90 3.38 -12.67
C ILE A 178 -21.18 2.38 -11.78
N ARG A 179 -21.93 1.67 -10.94
CA ARG A 179 -21.40 0.56 -10.15
C ARG A 179 -21.42 -0.73 -10.95
N THR A 180 -20.31 -1.45 -10.90
CA THR A 180 -20.10 -2.74 -11.54
C THR A 180 -19.73 -3.78 -10.48
N PRO A 181 -20.04 -5.07 -10.70
CA PRO A 181 -19.78 -6.11 -9.71
C PRO A 181 -18.29 -6.41 -9.51
N ASP A 182 -17.45 -6.09 -10.50
CA ASP A 182 -16.01 -6.31 -10.51
C ASP A 182 -15.31 -5.14 -11.23
N ALA A 183 -14.01 -4.96 -10.99
CA ALA A 183 -13.21 -3.89 -11.55
C ALA A 183 -13.18 -3.94 -13.09
N VAL A 184 -13.52 -2.82 -13.73
CA VAL A 184 -13.56 -2.71 -15.19
C VAL A 184 -12.17 -2.43 -15.75
N THR A 185 -11.74 -3.25 -16.70
CA THR A 185 -10.41 -3.18 -17.35
C THR A 185 -10.45 -2.58 -18.74
N SER A 186 -11.59 -2.62 -19.43
CA SER A 186 -11.77 -1.90 -20.71
C SER A 186 -13.12 -1.23 -20.81
N LEU A 187 -13.16 -0.11 -21.53
CA LEU A 187 -14.34 0.70 -21.76
C LEU A 187 -14.41 1.02 -23.26
N CYS A 188 -15.59 0.95 -23.86
CA CYS A 188 -15.84 1.45 -25.21
C CYS A 188 -17.27 2.01 -25.29
N PHE A 189 -17.40 3.28 -25.68
CA PHE A 189 -18.70 3.92 -25.87
C PHE A 189 -18.90 4.22 -27.36
N GLY A 190 -20.05 3.82 -27.90
CA GLY A 190 -20.40 4.10 -29.28
C GLY A 190 -21.62 3.33 -29.75
N ARG A 191 -21.77 3.27 -31.08
CA ARG A 191 -22.86 2.55 -31.72
C ARG A 191 -22.61 1.05 -31.67
N TYR A 192 -23.57 0.31 -31.12
CA TYR A 192 -23.55 -1.16 -31.09
C TYR A 192 -24.85 -1.69 -31.71
N GLY A 193 -24.73 -2.32 -32.88
CA GLY A 193 -25.88 -2.74 -33.68
C GLY A 193 -26.73 -1.55 -34.14
N ARG A 194 -27.98 -1.50 -33.67
CA ARG A 194 -28.95 -0.44 -34.01
C ARG A 194 -29.01 0.70 -33.00
N GLU A 195 -28.31 0.59 -31.87
CA GLU A 195 -28.32 1.61 -30.81
C GLU A 195 -27.04 2.44 -30.85
N ASP A 196 -27.21 3.77 -31.01
CA ASP A 196 -26.09 4.71 -31.16
C ASP A 196 -25.32 4.98 -29.86
N ASN A 197 -25.96 4.77 -28.71
CA ASN A 197 -25.40 5.14 -27.39
C ASN A 197 -25.26 3.92 -26.49
N THR A 198 -24.27 3.08 -26.77
CA THR A 198 -23.99 1.86 -25.99
C THR A 198 -22.61 1.93 -25.35
N LEU A 199 -22.56 1.63 -24.04
CA LEU A 199 -21.32 1.44 -23.27
C LEU A 199 -21.05 -0.06 -23.10
N VAL A 200 -19.95 -0.51 -23.68
CA VAL A 200 -19.43 -1.88 -23.50
C VAL A 200 -18.26 -1.84 -22.52
N MET A 201 -18.28 -2.73 -21.54
CA MET A 201 -17.28 -2.81 -20.48
C MET A 201 -16.86 -4.26 -20.29
N THR A 202 -15.56 -4.49 -20.08
CA THR A 202 -15.04 -5.80 -19.67
C THR A 202 -14.48 -5.75 -18.26
N THR A 203 -14.78 -6.76 -17.45
CA THR A 203 -14.26 -6.86 -16.07
C THR A 203 -12.95 -7.63 -16.02
N ARG A 204 -12.21 -7.46 -14.94
CA ARG A 204 -10.96 -8.20 -14.69
C ARG A 204 -11.17 -9.72 -14.72
N GLY A 205 -12.30 -10.20 -14.21
CA GLY A 205 -12.68 -11.62 -14.28
C GLY A 205 -13.07 -12.14 -15.68
N GLY A 206 -13.00 -11.32 -16.73
CA GLY A 206 -13.39 -11.69 -18.10
C GLY A 206 -14.89 -11.57 -18.39
N GLY A 207 -15.66 -10.97 -17.48
CA GLY A 207 -17.08 -10.72 -17.68
C GLY A 207 -17.33 -9.58 -18.67
N LEU A 208 -18.43 -9.66 -19.43
CA LEU A 208 -18.87 -8.63 -20.38
C LEU A 208 -20.13 -7.94 -19.85
N ILE A 209 -20.11 -6.61 -19.77
CA ILE A 209 -21.24 -5.80 -19.33
C ILE A 209 -21.58 -4.78 -20.43
N ILE A 210 -22.82 -4.78 -20.88
CA ILE A 210 -23.31 -3.86 -21.91
C ILE A 210 -24.42 -2.99 -21.30
N LYS A 211 -24.28 -1.66 -21.39
CA LYS A 211 -25.27 -0.69 -20.93
C LYS A 211 -25.71 0.22 -22.08
N ILE A 212 -27.01 0.27 -22.32
CA ILE A 212 -27.61 1.13 -23.35
C ILE A 212 -28.12 2.40 -22.69
N LEU A 213 -27.67 3.56 -23.18
CA LEU A 213 -28.11 4.86 -22.68
C LEU A 213 -29.47 5.22 -23.29
N LYS A 214 -30.47 5.46 -22.43
CA LYS A 214 -31.81 5.88 -22.87
C LYS A 214 -31.75 7.21 -23.63
N ARG A 215 -32.51 7.36 -24.71
CA ARG A 215 -32.58 8.60 -25.52
C ARG A 215 -33.01 9.83 -24.69
N THR A 216 -33.86 9.61 -23.69
CA THR A 216 -34.36 10.64 -22.77
C THR A 216 -33.37 11.01 -21.66
N ALA A 217 -32.27 10.27 -21.48
CA ALA A 217 -31.30 10.56 -20.44
C ALA A 217 -30.56 11.87 -20.72
N VAL A 218 -30.46 12.70 -19.68
CA VAL A 218 -29.68 13.94 -19.66
C VAL A 218 -28.72 13.84 -18.49
N PHE A 219 -27.43 14.01 -18.77
CA PHE A 219 -26.44 14.13 -17.71
C PHE A 219 -26.58 15.52 -17.07
N VAL A 220 -27.01 15.54 -15.82
CA VAL A 220 -27.07 16.76 -15.01
C VAL A 220 -25.78 16.82 -14.21
N GLU A 221 -25.09 17.95 -14.23
CA GLU A 221 -23.96 18.14 -13.32
C GLU A 221 -24.47 18.03 -11.89
N GLY A 222 -23.95 17.04 -11.15
CA GLY A 222 -24.19 16.99 -9.73
C GLY A 222 -23.69 18.29 -9.12
N LYS A 223 -24.57 19.04 -8.46
CA LYS A 223 -24.14 20.13 -7.58
C LYS A 223 -23.27 19.48 -6.50
N GLY A 224 -21.95 19.49 -6.71
CA GLY A 224 -21.01 19.17 -5.64
C GLY A 224 -21.38 20.02 -4.45
N GLU A 225 -21.45 19.43 -3.25
CA GLU A 225 -21.81 20.15 -2.04
C GLU A 225 -20.86 21.35 -1.89
N VAL A 226 -21.34 22.54 -2.28
CA VAL A 226 -20.71 23.83 -1.99
C VAL A 226 -21.08 24.16 -0.55
N GLY A 227 -20.70 23.26 0.35
CA GLY A 227 -20.89 23.39 1.79
C GLY A 227 -19.54 23.63 2.46
N PRO A 228 -19.51 24.28 3.64
CA PRO A 228 -18.33 24.24 4.48
C PRO A 228 -17.91 22.78 4.72
N PRO A 229 -16.61 22.48 4.90
CA PRO A 229 -16.13 21.12 5.10
C PRO A 229 -16.95 20.41 6.18
N PRO A 230 -17.35 19.14 5.98
CA PRO A 230 -18.16 18.39 6.95
C PRO A 230 -17.50 18.29 8.34
N ALA A 231 -16.18 18.51 8.41
CA ALA A 231 -15.42 18.64 9.65
C ALA A 231 -15.93 19.78 10.57
N GLN A 232 -16.52 20.85 10.02
CA GLN A 232 -17.10 21.95 10.82
C GLN A 232 -18.46 21.59 11.44
N ALA A 233 -19.11 20.52 10.96
CA ALA A 233 -20.35 19.99 11.53
C ALA A 233 -20.10 18.95 12.64
N MET A 234 -18.86 18.48 12.83
CA MET A 234 -18.52 17.60 13.95
C MET A 234 -18.43 18.40 15.25
N LYS A 235 -19.46 18.26 16.09
CA LYS A 235 -19.42 18.69 17.48
C LYS A 235 -18.24 18.00 18.19
N LEU A 236 -17.34 18.79 18.77
CA LEU A 236 -16.21 18.27 19.55
C LEU A 236 -16.73 17.35 20.67
N ASN A 237 -16.22 16.12 20.72
CA ASN A 237 -16.57 15.15 21.76
C ASN A 237 -15.78 15.44 23.04
N VAL A 238 -16.10 16.56 23.71
CA VAL A 238 -15.50 16.93 24.99
C VAL A 238 -16.28 16.23 26.11
N PRO A 239 -15.64 15.33 26.90
CA PRO A 239 -16.31 14.69 28.03
C PRO A 239 -16.79 15.73 29.04
N ARG A 240 -18.03 15.60 29.52
CA ARG A 240 -18.59 16.51 30.51
C ARG A 240 -18.00 16.22 31.89
N LYS A 241 -17.57 17.27 32.59
CA LYS A 241 -17.19 17.16 34.01
C LYS A 241 -18.45 16.93 34.84
N THR A 242 -18.46 15.84 35.61
CA THR A 242 -19.55 15.50 36.51
C THR A 242 -19.43 16.28 37.82
N ARG A 243 -20.50 16.26 38.63
CA ARG A 243 -20.49 16.83 39.99
C ARG A 243 -19.33 16.30 40.84
N LEU A 244 -19.00 15.01 40.71
CA LEU A 244 -17.88 14.38 41.42
C LEU A 244 -16.53 15.09 41.16
N TYR A 245 -16.29 15.52 39.93
CA TYR A 245 -15.06 16.27 39.61
C TYR A 245 -15.03 17.63 40.32
N VAL A 246 -16.16 18.32 40.39
CA VAL A 246 -16.28 19.61 41.07
C VAL A 246 -16.07 19.44 42.58
N ASP A 247 -16.70 18.42 43.18
CA ASP A 247 -16.56 18.12 44.60
C ASP A 247 -15.11 17.74 44.98
N GLN A 248 -14.41 16.96 44.13
CA GLN A 248 -12.99 16.65 44.33
C GLN A 248 -12.10 17.90 44.23
N THR A 249 -12.42 18.83 43.33
CA THR A 249 -11.67 20.09 43.17
C THR A 249 -11.80 20.98 44.42
N LEU A 250 -13.00 21.02 45.02
CA LEU A 250 -13.22 21.76 46.27
C LEU A 250 -12.43 21.14 47.44
N ARG A 251 -12.43 19.81 47.57
CA ARG A 251 -11.63 19.09 48.56
C ARG A 251 -10.13 19.37 48.40
N GLU A 252 -9.63 19.35 47.17
CA GLU A 252 -8.21 19.62 46.88
C GLU A 252 -7.83 21.07 47.21
N ARG A 253 -8.75 22.03 46.96
CA ARG A 253 -8.54 23.45 47.31
C ARG A 253 -8.43 23.67 48.82
N GLU A 254 -9.23 22.98 49.62
CA GLU A 254 -9.29 23.16 51.08
C GLU A 254 -8.17 22.40 51.83
N ALA A 255 -7.83 21.19 51.38
CA ALA A 255 -6.90 20.29 52.09
C ALA A 255 -5.65 19.90 51.28
N GLY A 256 -5.31 20.66 50.24
CA GLY A 256 -4.22 20.32 49.31
C GLY A 256 -2.84 20.16 49.97
N THR A 257 -2.53 20.95 50.99
CA THR A 257 -1.24 20.88 51.70
C THR A 257 -1.06 19.56 52.45
N ALA A 258 -2.12 19.06 53.09
CA ALA A 258 -2.11 17.76 53.76
C ALA A 258 -2.00 16.61 52.74
N MET A 259 -2.78 16.67 51.66
CA MET A 259 -2.71 15.70 50.56
C MET A 259 -1.30 15.60 49.96
N HIS A 260 -0.64 16.74 49.73
CA HIS A 260 0.73 16.78 49.24
C HIS A 260 1.72 16.10 50.20
N ARG A 261 1.64 16.38 51.51
CA ARG A 261 2.54 15.79 52.52
C ARG A 261 2.37 14.27 52.63
N THR A 262 1.13 13.78 52.62
CA THR A 262 0.86 12.34 52.62
C THR A 262 1.42 11.68 51.36
N PHE A 263 1.17 12.26 50.19
CA PHE A 263 1.70 11.75 48.93
C PHE A 263 3.24 11.69 48.91
N GLN A 264 3.94 12.71 49.43
CA GLN A 264 5.41 12.69 49.50
C GLN A 264 5.93 11.58 50.43
N THR A 265 5.29 11.39 51.59
CA THR A 265 5.64 10.31 52.52
C THR A 265 5.45 8.94 51.88
N ASP A 266 4.30 8.72 51.23
CA ASP A 266 3.99 7.45 50.56
C ASP A 266 4.90 7.21 49.36
N LEU A 267 5.20 8.24 48.58
CA LEU A 267 6.12 8.15 47.45
C LEU A 267 7.55 7.82 47.92
N HIS A 268 7.98 8.35 49.06
CA HIS A 268 9.28 8.01 49.65
C HIS A 268 9.33 6.54 50.08
N LEU A 269 8.29 6.04 50.76
CA LEU A 269 8.17 4.63 51.13
C LEU A 269 8.10 3.72 49.90
N LEU A 270 7.38 4.14 48.84
CA LEU A 270 7.30 3.41 47.58
C LEU A 270 8.68 3.30 46.92
N ARG A 271 9.44 4.41 46.85
CA ARG A 271 10.81 4.40 46.32
C ARG A 271 11.71 3.45 47.11
N LEU A 272 11.61 3.46 48.44
CA LEU A 272 12.38 2.54 49.28
C LEU A 272 12.01 1.07 49.04
N ARG A 273 10.71 0.75 48.98
CA ARG A 273 10.23 -0.62 48.69
C ARG A 273 10.65 -1.09 47.30
N ALA A 274 10.50 -0.23 46.29
CA ALA A 274 10.91 -0.50 44.93
C ALA A 274 12.43 -0.74 44.85
N ALA A 275 13.25 0.11 45.48
CA ALA A 275 14.70 -0.05 45.50
C ALA A 275 15.12 -1.36 46.20
N ARG A 276 14.51 -1.70 47.34
CA ARG A 276 14.81 -2.95 48.06
C ARG A 276 14.45 -4.18 47.22
N ALA A 277 13.26 -4.20 46.62
CA ALA A 277 12.83 -5.30 45.74
C ALA A 277 13.71 -5.39 44.48
N TYR A 278 14.13 -4.25 43.93
CA TYR A 278 15.00 -4.20 42.75
C TYR A 278 16.40 -4.74 43.05
N VAL A 279 17.01 -4.34 44.18
CA VAL A 279 18.31 -4.88 44.62
C VAL A 279 18.21 -6.39 44.86
N GLN A 280 17.14 -6.85 45.53
CA GLN A 280 16.90 -8.28 45.74
C GLN A 280 16.81 -9.04 44.40
N ALA A 281 16.14 -8.46 43.39
CA ALA A 281 16.05 -9.07 42.05
C ALA A 281 17.38 -9.07 41.28
N LEU A 282 18.24 -8.07 41.49
CA LEU A 282 19.59 -8.01 40.92
C LEU A 282 20.51 -9.06 41.56
N GLU A 283 20.51 -9.18 42.89
CA GLU A 283 21.32 -10.16 43.62
C GLU A 283 20.93 -11.62 43.27
N SER A 284 19.66 -11.85 42.95
CA SER A 284 19.13 -13.16 42.56
C SER A 284 19.07 -13.38 41.05
N SER A 285 19.59 -12.45 40.24
CA SER A 285 19.57 -12.48 38.76
C SER A 285 18.21 -12.82 38.13
N LEU A 286 17.09 -12.44 38.78
CA LEU A 286 15.72 -12.80 38.38
C LEU A 286 15.22 -12.05 37.14
N SER A 287 16.01 -11.11 36.61
CA SER A 287 15.64 -10.33 35.44
C SER A 287 15.89 -11.12 34.15
N PRO A 288 14.88 -11.25 33.26
CA PRO A 288 15.06 -11.84 31.93
C PRO A 288 15.77 -10.89 30.95
N MET A 289 16.17 -9.71 31.42
CA MET A 289 16.99 -8.76 30.67
C MET A 289 18.30 -8.49 31.41
N SER A 290 19.41 -8.66 30.72
CA SER A 290 20.70 -8.14 31.17
C SER A 290 20.89 -6.75 30.59
N ALA A 291 21.13 -5.76 31.48
CA ALA A 291 21.47 -4.39 31.09
C ALA A 291 22.98 -4.12 31.24
N THR A 292 23.81 -5.16 31.34
CA THR A 292 25.26 -4.97 31.41
C THR A 292 25.74 -4.29 30.12
N ALA A 293 26.52 -3.22 30.25
CA ALA A 293 26.97 -2.42 29.11
C ALA A 293 27.78 -3.22 28.07
N ARG A 294 28.29 -4.40 28.45
CA ARG A 294 29.01 -5.31 27.56
C ARG A 294 28.09 -6.32 26.86
N GLU A 295 26.99 -6.74 27.48
CA GLU A 295 26.16 -7.88 27.02
C GLU A 295 24.67 -7.65 27.25
N PRO A 296 24.05 -6.72 26.50
CA PRO A 296 22.64 -6.51 26.58
C PRO A 296 21.91 -7.69 25.91
N LEU A 297 21.27 -8.51 26.73
CA LEU A 297 20.58 -9.73 26.31
C LEU A 297 19.13 -9.69 26.79
N LYS A 298 18.23 -10.16 25.93
CA LYS A 298 16.82 -10.36 26.24
C LYS A 298 16.48 -11.82 26.06
N LEU A 299 15.92 -12.44 27.09
CA LEU A 299 15.39 -13.79 27.06
C LEU A 299 13.88 -13.76 27.24
N HIS A 300 13.17 -14.50 26.41
CA HIS A 300 11.75 -14.75 26.58
C HIS A 300 11.48 -16.24 26.31
N ALA A 301 10.63 -16.86 27.11
CA ALA A 301 10.32 -18.27 26.97
C ALA A 301 8.84 -18.47 26.63
N VAL A 302 8.55 -19.38 25.71
CA VAL A 302 7.19 -19.76 25.32
C VAL A 302 7.04 -21.26 25.52
N VAL A 303 6.01 -21.66 26.24
CA VAL A 303 5.62 -23.06 26.40
C VAL A 303 4.44 -23.34 25.46
N GLN A 304 4.55 -24.37 24.63
CA GLN A 304 3.50 -24.81 23.73
C GLN A 304 3.23 -26.30 23.92
N GLY A 305 1.96 -26.67 24.10
CA GLY A 305 1.52 -28.05 24.31
C GLY A 305 0.52 -28.13 25.45
N LEU A 306 -0.25 -29.21 25.48
CA LEU A 306 -1.26 -29.49 26.51
C LEU A 306 -0.82 -30.62 27.47
N GLY A 307 0.36 -31.21 27.24
CA GLY A 307 0.89 -32.33 28.00
C GLY A 307 0.63 -33.70 27.35
N PRO A 308 1.33 -34.76 27.80
CA PRO A 308 2.39 -34.75 28.81
C PRO A 308 3.70 -34.11 28.31
N THR A 309 3.85 -33.91 27.00
CA THR A 309 5.04 -33.28 26.43
C THR A 309 4.76 -31.83 26.01
N PHE A 310 5.62 -30.92 26.42
CA PHE A 310 5.58 -29.50 26.10
C PHE A 310 6.80 -29.12 25.27
N LYS A 311 6.60 -28.34 24.21
CA LYS A 311 7.66 -27.66 23.48
C LYS A 311 7.99 -26.34 24.17
N LEU A 312 9.18 -26.24 24.74
CA LEU A 312 9.71 -25.03 25.35
C LEU A 312 10.63 -24.31 24.36
N THR A 313 10.22 -23.12 23.90
CA THR A 313 10.97 -22.29 22.97
C THR A 313 11.55 -21.08 23.70
N LEU A 314 12.87 -20.96 23.71
CA LEU A 314 13.59 -19.83 24.29
C LEU A 314 13.99 -18.87 23.18
N HIS A 315 13.42 -17.67 23.19
CA HIS A 315 13.78 -16.55 22.33
C HIS A 315 14.90 -15.75 22.99
N LEU A 316 16.11 -15.93 22.50
CA LEU A 316 17.28 -15.19 22.96
C LEU A 316 17.69 -14.16 21.91
N GLN A 317 17.75 -12.89 22.32
CA GLN A 317 18.08 -11.78 21.44
C GLN A 317 19.20 -10.94 22.04
N ASN A 318 20.21 -10.65 21.21
CA ASN A 318 21.21 -9.64 21.50
C ASN A 318 20.66 -8.25 21.15
N THR A 319 20.50 -7.40 22.15
CA THR A 319 19.95 -6.04 22.01
C THR A 319 21.03 -4.98 21.85
N SER A 320 22.29 -5.38 21.64
CA SER A 320 23.36 -4.44 21.31
C SER A 320 23.19 -3.88 19.90
N THR A 321 23.91 -2.80 19.59
CA THR A 321 23.86 -2.15 18.28
C THR A 321 24.78 -2.82 17.26
N ALA A 322 25.96 -3.30 17.68
CA ALA A 322 27.00 -3.77 16.76
C ALA A 322 27.94 -4.84 17.33
N ARG A 323 27.73 -5.31 18.57
CA ARG A 323 28.67 -6.24 19.24
C ARG A 323 28.09 -7.65 19.29
N PRO A 324 28.64 -8.63 18.55
CA PRO A 324 28.20 -10.01 18.69
C PRO A 324 28.58 -10.56 20.07
N VAL A 325 27.74 -11.44 20.60
CA VAL A 325 28.00 -12.12 21.87
C VAL A 325 28.32 -13.60 21.59
N LEU A 326 29.38 -14.09 22.23
CA LEU A 326 29.98 -15.42 22.03
C LEU A 326 30.20 -16.10 23.39
N GLY A 327 30.20 -17.43 23.39
CA GLY A 327 30.51 -18.23 24.59
C GLY A 327 29.42 -18.16 25.65
N LEU A 328 28.16 -18.18 25.23
CA LEU A 328 27.01 -18.28 26.13
C LEU A 328 26.56 -19.73 26.26
N LEU A 329 26.10 -20.07 27.46
CA LEU A 329 25.59 -21.37 27.85
C LEU A 329 24.18 -21.18 28.40
N VAL A 330 23.28 -22.11 28.08
CA VAL A 330 21.94 -22.20 28.66
C VAL A 330 21.89 -23.44 29.53
N CYS A 331 21.39 -23.28 30.77
CA CYS A 331 21.08 -24.40 31.64
C CYS A 331 19.67 -24.30 32.24
N PHE A 332 19.06 -25.44 32.50
CA PHE A 332 17.76 -25.56 33.13
C PHE A 332 17.92 -26.08 34.56
N LEU A 333 17.31 -25.41 35.53
CA LEU A 333 17.10 -25.90 36.88
C LEU A 333 15.62 -26.22 37.06
N TYR A 334 15.33 -27.48 37.35
CA TYR A 334 13.96 -27.98 37.47
C TYR A 334 13.92 -29.13 38.47
N ASN A 335 12.72 -29.54 38.87
CA ASN A 335 12.50 -30.71 39.70
C ASN A 335 12.50 -31.99 38.85
N GLU A 336 13.56 -32.79 38.96
CA GLU A 336 13.75 -34.04 38.20
C GLU A 336 12.68 -35.11 38.48
N ALA A 337 11.95 -35.01 39.60
CA ALA A 337 10.82 -35.89 39.89
C ALA A 337 9.55 -35.53 39.08
N LEU A 338 9.44 -34.29 38.58
CA LEU A 338 8.25 -33.78 37.89
C LEU A 338 8.45 -33.61 36.39
N TYR A 339 9.67 -33.31 35.94
CA TYR A 339 9.96 -33.06 34.54
C TYR A 339 11.19 -33.83 34.05
N ALA A 340 11.15 -34.29 32.81
CA ALA A 340 12.30 -34.81 32.09
C ALA A 340 12.63 -33.90 30.89
N LEU A 341 13.89 -33.48 30.79
CA LEU A 341 14.42 -32.73 29.66
C LEU A 341 15.56 -33.53 29.02
N PRO A 342 15.54 -33.78 27.70
CA PRO A 342 16.60 -34.56 27.04
C PRO A 342 17.93 -33.81 26.97
N ARG A 343 17.89 -32.47 27.01
CA ARG A 343 19.07 -31.59 27.01
C ARG A 343 18.89 -30.49 28.05
N THR A 344 19.51 -30.69 29.21
CA THR A 344 19.46 -29.75 30.34
C THR A 344 20.51 -28.63 30.25
N PHE A 345 21.50 -28.81 29.38
CA PHE A 345 22.62 -27.89 29.20
C PHE A 345 23.06 -27.88 27.73
N PHE A 346 23.21 -26.70 27.12
CA PHE A 346 23.74 -26.58 25.76
C PHE A 346 24.39 -25.21 25.49
N LYS A 347 25.28 -25.18 24.50
CA LYS A 347 25.94 -23.95 24.03
C LYS A 347 25.03 -23.16 23.09
N VAL A 348 24.99 -21.84 23.28
CA VAL A 348 24.27 -20.93 22.40
C VAL A 348 25.16 -20.56 21.21
N PRO A 349 24.61 -20.48 19.98
CA PRO A 349 25.36 -19.98 18.84
C PRO A 349 25.80 -18.51 19.03
N LEU A 350 26.66 -18.01 18.14
CA LEU A 350 26.99 -16.58 18.09
C LEU A 350 25.71 -15.76 17.91
N LEU A 351 25.44 -14.85 18.86
CA LEU A 351 24.27 -13.99 18.82
C LEU A 351 24.59 -12.69 18.08
N VAL A 352 24.12 -12.59 16.83
CA VAL A 352 24.23 -11.36 16.03
C VAL A 352 23.29 -10.29 16.60
N PRO A 353 23.75 -9.03 16.71
CA PRO A 353 22.91 -7.91 17.15
C PRO A 353 21.59 -7.82 16.38
N GLY A 354 20.47 -7.67 17.10
CA GLY A 354 19.14 -7.46 16.53
C GLY A 354 18.39 -8.74 16.11
N LEU A 355 19.06 -9.88 15.94
CA LEU A 355 18.42 -11.14 15.57
C LEU A 355 17.87 -11.89 16.80
N ASN A 356 16.68 -12.49 16.63
CA ASN A 356 16.06 -13.36 17.63
C ASN A 356 16.37 -14.83 17.30
N TYR A 357 16.95 -15.55 18.26
CA TYR A 357 17.30 -16.95 18.11
C TYR A 357 16.32 -17.82 18.91
N PRO A 358 15.42 -18.57 18.24
CA PRO A 358 14.56 -19.55 18.89
C PRO A 358 15.35 -20.83 19.18
N LEU A 359 15.56 -21.12 20.46
CA LEU A 359 16.22 -22.33 20.94
C LEU A 359 15.15 -23.25 21.52
N GLU A 360 14.97 -24.41 20.90
CA GLU A 360 13.86 -25.31 21.22
C GLU A 360 14.32 -26.50 22.07
N THR A 361 13.52 -26.84 23.07
CA THR A 361 13.68 -28.03 23.91
C THR A 361 12.32 -28.65 24.19
N PHE A 362 12.29 -29.95 24.44
CA PHE A 362 11.07 -30.65 24.84
C PHE A 362 11.12 -30.95 26.34
N VAL A 363 10.04 -30.64 27.03
CA VAL A 363 9.86 -30.90 28.47
C VAL A 363 8.76 -31.94 28.59
N GLU A 364 9.06 -33.10 29.16
CA GLU A 364 8.08 -34.14 29.45
C GLU A 364 7.66 -34.06 30.91
N SER A 365 6.36 -34.02 31.19
CA SER A 365 5.80 -34.06 32.54
C SER A 365 5.67 -35.51 32.98
N LEU A 366 6.31 -35.85 34.10
CA LEU A 366 6.33 -37.20 34.68
C LEU A 366 5.19 -37.42 35.69
N SER A 367 4.46 -36.37 36.05
CA SER A 367 3.43 -36.42 37.09
C SER A 367 2.04 -36.65 36.50
N ASN A 368 1.40 -37.75 36.92
CA ASN A 368 0.01 -38.07 36.59
C ASN A 368 -1.01 -37.37 37.52
N LYS A 369 -0.54 -36.55 38.47
CA LYS A 369 -1.37 -35.93 39.52
C LYS A 369 -1.72 -34.46 39.25
N GLY A 370 -1.47 -33.95 38.04
CA GLY A 370 -1.73 -32.56 37.69
C GLY A 370 -0.89 -31.55 38.48
N ILE A 371 0.31 -31.94 38.92
CA ILE A 371 1.21 -31.08 39.70
C ILE A 371 2.07 -30.26 38.74
N SER A 372 2.02 -28.94 38.86
CA SER A 372 2.89 -28.00 38.13
C SER A 372 3.93 -27.38 39.07
N ASP A 373 5.17 -27.34 38.60
CA ASP A 373 6.29 -26.62 39.22
C ASP A 373 7.02 -25.73 38.18
N MET A 374 7.85 -24.81 38.68
CA MET A 374 8.58 -23.83 37.89
C MET A 374 9.91 -24.39 37.35
N ILE A 375 10.20 -24.14 36.08
CA ILE A 375 11.52 -24.37 35.47
C ILE A 375 12.27 -23.05 35.40
N LYS A 376 13.48 -22.99 35.95
CA LYS A 376 14.37 -21.84 35.83
C LYS A 376 15.34 -22.06 34.68
N VAL A 377 15.46 -21.07 33.81
CA VAL A 377 16.44 -21.04 32.71
C VAL A 377 17.49 -20.02 33.07
N LEU A 378 18.75 -20.43 33.10
CA LEU A 378 19.87 -19.54 33.34
C LEU A 378 20.68 -19.40 32.05
N VAL A 379 21.02 -18.17 31.70
CA VAL A 379 21.99 -17.88 30.65
C VAL A 379 23.26 -17.39 31.32
N LEU A 380 24.37 -18.09 31.08
CA LEU A 380 25.66 -17.85 31.71
C LEU A 380 26.76 -17.78 30.66
N ARG A 381 27.88 -17.16 31.04
CA ARG A 381 29.07 -17.08 30.20
C ARG A 381 29.99 -18.26 30.49
N GLU A 382 30.62 -18.81 29.45
CA GLU A 382 31.70 -19.79 29.62
C GLU A 382 32.78 -19.22 30.57
N GLY A 383 33.10 -19.96 31.64
CA GLY A 383 34.07 -19.55 32.66
C GLY A 383 33.53 -18.68 33.79
N GLN A 384 32.25 -18.29 33.78
CA GLN A 384 31.61 -17.56 34.88
C GLN A 384 30.48 -18.38 35.50
N SER A 385 30.47 -18.49 36.83
CA SER A 385 29.44 -19.23 37.57
C SER A 385 28.18 -18.39 37.85
N ALA A 386 28.26 -17.06 37.70
CA ALA A 386 27.13 -16.16 37.92
C ALA A 386 26.28 -16.05 36.64
N PRO A 387 24.95 -16.26 36.71
CA PRO A 387 24.07 -16.14 35.55
C PRO A 387 23.92 -14.67 35.13
N LEU A 388 24.01 -14.41 33.82
CA LEU A 388 23.82 -13.09 33.21
C LEU A 388 22.37 -12.64 33.26
N LEU A 389 21.46 -13.59 33.09
CA LEU A 389 20.01 -13.41 33.22
C LEU A 389 19.37 -14.76 33.56
N SER A 390 18.17 -14.70 34.15
CA SER A 390 17.35 -15.87 34.36
C SER A 390 15.92 -15.63 33.90
N ALA A 391 15.27 -16.69 33.43
CA ALA A 391 13.84 -16.71 33.17
C ALA A 391 13.19 -17.79 34.00
N HIS A 392 12.07 -17.44 34.62
CA HIS A 392 11.28 -18.34 35.46
C HIS A 392 10.01 -18.71 34.70
N ILE A 393 9.87 -19.98 34.35
CA ILE A 393 8.75 -20.48 33.57
C ILE A 393 7.88 -21.32 34.48
N ASN A 394 6.69 -20.82 34.77
CA ASN A 394 5.65 -21.62 35.39
C ASN A 394 5.11 -22.56 34.33
N MET A 395 5.41 -23.85 34.46
CA MET A 395 4.90 -24.84 33.52
C MET A 395 3.40 -25.01 33.72
N PRO A 396 2.62 -25.13 32.62
CA PRO A 396 1.20 -25.43 32.71
C PRO A 396 0.99 -26.84 33.28
N VAL A 397 -0.19 -27.06 33.85
CA VAL A 397 -0.60 -28.39 34.31
C VAL A 397 -0.71 -29.31 33.09
N SER A 398 -0.16 -30.52 33.21
CA SER A 398 -0.30 -31.56 32.18
C SER A 398 -1.73 -32.11 32.18
N GLU A 399 -2.40 -32.05 31.02
CA GLU A 399 -3.67 -32.74 30.78
C GLU A 399 -3.45 -34.22 30.36
N GLY A 400 -2.21 -34.70 30.40
CA GLY A 400 -1.84 -36.08 30.06
C GLY A 400 -2.31 -37.09 31.12
N LEU A 401 -3.24 -37.95 30.69
CA LEU A 401 -3.90 -39.07 31.40
C LEU A 401 -5.07 -38.71 32.33
N ALA A 402 -6.12 -38.12 31.76
CA ALA A 402 -7.50 -38.51 32.06
C ALA A 402 -7.99 -39.56 31.05
N ALA A 403 -7.36 -40.73 31.00
CA ALA A 403 -7.85 -41.88 30.24
C ALA A 403 -7.26 -43.19 30.77
N ALA A 404 -7.90 -43.72 31.81
CA ALA A 404 -8.06 -45.15 32.03
C ALA A 404 -9.40 -45.35 32.75
#